data_AF-A0A8J2Z4T8-F1
#
_entry.id   AF-A0A8J2Z4T8-F1
#
_cell.length_a   1.000
_cell.length_b   1.000
_cell.length_c   1.000
_cell.angle_alpha   90.00
_cell.angle_beta   90.00
_cell.angle_gamma   90.00
#
_symmetry.space_group_name_H-M   'P 1'
#
loop_
_entity.id
_entity.type
_entity.pdbx_description
1 polymer ?
#
loop_
_entity_poly.entity_id
_entity_poly.type
_entity_poly.pdbx_seq_one_letter_code
_entity_poly.pdbx_strand_id
1 'polypeptide(L)'
;MIPNIDKKNWQEVKGFFKTLNPLLFEILEEINPVDHLFYILKYPYGQKISDDKFFYIPDSVGNIVSKDVKHFPYFFLVKNNLELYLETHNNIISEVVYQPGDFFPFTVDLPKNRFVSKPISPFSLNSGIRSLIILPLTNEGIPYFRLLKKYGLSSDLTPSNPNTHFEIFKSIANQEDIKWASELVMFDNKWEDRIQNDMRYYKLRLYILEKAIRTNDFRTNTFYLDYALNEIVHKQKIPVKNYTLQVLKNLFSVAVCDSTGYRPVSDETGMPINMLLEKFNEIYQPNTTPCVVECSMRNDSKNLPIYASIAPDNKTLTNKKSFQQAAYLNEIADYKEFFLDELSRNRLTCESAYGSMKNILELTLYSERGNNDRNIHKAIDLLDHDKRFKVIYDKYKDKVKYGFSVRSSFTKSLIGITLKR
;
A
#
# COMPACT_ATOMS: atom_id res chain seq x y z
N MET A 1 -20.23 -2.81 12.25
CA MET A 1 -19.95 -4.24 12.55
C MET A 1 -19.01 -4.30 13.75
N ILE A 2 -19.24 -5.20 14.71
CA ILE A 2 -18.40 -5.32 15.91
C ILE A 2 -17.23 -6.28 15.62
N PRO A 3 -16.00 -5.97 16.06
CA PRO A 3 -14.89 -6.93 16.05
C PRO A 3 -15.26 -8.26 16.74
N ASN A 4 -14.68 -9.38 16.32
CA ASN A 4 -14.97 -10.69 16.93
C ASN A 4 -13.77 -11.66 16.83
N ILE A 5 -13.70 -12.61 17.74
CA ILE A 5 -12.77 -13.73 17.81
C ILE A 5 -13.52 -15.08 17.86
N ASP A 6 -13.15 -16.01 17.00
CA ASP A 6 -13.68 -17.38 17.01
C ASP A 6 -12.54 -18.40 17.11
N LYS A 7 -12.64 -19.33 18.05
CA LYS A 7 -11.61 -20.33 18.35
C LYS A 7 -11.86 -21.59 17.52
N LYS A 8 -10.82 -22.04 16.83
CA LYS A 8 -10.86 -23.16 15.88
C LYS A 8 -9.70 -24.13 16.06
N ASN A 9 -9.91 -25.36 15.62
CA ASN A 9 -8.86 -26.36 15.39
C ASN A 9 -8.40 -26.39 13.93
N TRP A 10 -7.36 -27.16 13.63
CA TRP A 10 -6.81 -27.28 12.28
C TRP A 10 -7.84 -27.72 11.23
N GLN A 11 -8.69 -28.71 11.53
CA GLN A 11 -9.68 -29.22 10.59
C GLN A 11 -10.69 -28.16 10.16
N GLU A 12 -11.00 -27.22 11.04
CA GLU A 12 -11.93 -26.13 10.76
C GLU A 12 -11.32 -25.00 9.91
N VAL A 13 -9.99 -24.79 9.94
CA VAL A 13 -9.33 -23.68 9.23
C VAL A 13 -8.56 -24.10 7.98
N LYS A 14 -8.20 -25.38 7.84
CA LYS A 14 -7.31 -25.86 6.76
C LYS A 14 -7.83 -25.56 5.34
N GLY A 15 -9.15 -25.43 5.17
CA GLY A 15 -9.77 -25.04 3.90
C GLY A 15 -9.32 -23.66 3.41
N PHE A 16 -9.09 -22.70 4.32
CA PHE A 16 -8.57 -21.38 3.97
C PHE A 16 -7.14 -21.49 3.41
N PHE A 17 -6.27 -22.21 4.10
CA PHE A 17 -4.89 -22.42 3.68
C PHE A 17 -4.83 -23.14 2.33
N LYS A 18 -5.59 -24.23 2.16
CA LYS A 18 -5.61 -24.99 0.91
C LYS A 18 -6.02 -24.13 -0.30
N THR A 19 -6.93 -23.20 -0.09
CA THR A 19 -7.47 -22.35 -1.17
C THR A 19 -6.54 -21.18 -1.48
N LEU A 20 -6.02 -20.50 -0.44
CA LEU A 20 -5.33 -19.23 -0.57
C LEU A 20 -3.80 -19.37 -0.61
N ASN A 21 -3.23 -20.43 -0.02
CA ASN A 21 -1.80 -20.69 -0.01
C ASN A 21 -1.52 -22.21 0.07
N PRO A 22 -1.61 -22.93 -1.06
CA PRO A 22 -1.47 -24.39 -1.10
C PRO A 22 -0.13 -24.89 -0.54
N LEU A 23 0.96 -24.16 -0.79
CA LEU A 23 2.28 -24.50 -0.27
C LEU A 23 2.32 -24.49 1.26
N LEU A 24 1.79 -23.43 1.88
CA LEU A 24 1.70 -23.38 3.34
C LEU A 24 0.76 -24.45 3.89
N PHE A 25 -0.35 -24.74 3.18
CA PHE A 25 -1.25 -25.83 3.55
C PHE A 25 -0.54 -27.18 3.59
N GLU A 26 0.25 -27.54 2.58
CA GLU A 26 1.00 -28.81 2.54
C GLU A 26 1.96 -28.94 3.73
N ILE A 27 2.68 -27.85 4.05
CA ILE A 27 3.58 -27.80 5.21
C ILE A 27 2.82 -28.02 6.52
N LEU A 28 1.68 -27.35 6.69
CA LEU A 28 0.86 -27.45 7.90
C LEU A 28 0.15 -28.81 8.01
N GLU A 29 -0.28 -29.40 6.89
CA GLU A 29 -0.91 -30.72 6.86
C GLU A 29 0.10 -31.81 7.26
N GLU A 30 1.37 -31.69 6.86
CA GLU A 30 2.45 -32.59 7.29
C GLU A 30 2.73 -32.47 8.80
N ILE A 31 2.72 -31.25 9.34
CA ILE A 31 2.86 -31.01 10.78
C ILE A 31 1.69 -31.61 11.56
N ASN A 32 0.49 -31.59 10.97
CA ASN A 32 -0.78 -31.99 11.57
C ASN A 32 -0.94 -31.44 13.01
N PRO A 33 -1.15 -30.12 13.17
CA PRO A 33 -1.04 -29.44 14.45
C PRO A 33 -2.28 -29.63 15.34
N VAL A 34 -2.56 -30.87 15.74
CA VAL A 34 -3.74 -31.25 16.54
C VAL A 34 -3.77 -30.57 17.91
N ASP A 35 -2.60 -30.28 18.49
CA ASP A 35 -2.45 -29.67 19.81
C ASP A 35 -2.48 -28.13 19.81
N HIS A 36 -2.67 -27.52 18.63
CA HIS A 36 -2.67 -26.08 18.44
C HIS A 36 -4.07 -25.52 18.20
N LEU A 37 -4.23 -24.28 18.64
CA LEU A 37 -5.43 -23.50 18.41
C LEU A 37 -5.18 -22.41 17.37
N PHE A 38 -6.24 -22.11 16.65
CA PHE A 38 -6.33 -21.03 15.69
C PHE A 38 -7.46 -20.09 16.11
N TYR A 39 -7.30 -18.80 15.88
CA TYR A 39 -8.30 -17.80 16.21
C TYR A 39 -8.63 -16.99 14.96
N ILE A 40 -9.89 -17.04 14.52
CA ILE A 40 -10.38 -16.19 13.43
C ILE A 40 -10.74 -14.84 14.03
N LEU A 41 -10.00 -13.80 13.65
CA LEU A 41 -10.23 -12.42 14.07
C LEU A 41 -10.91 -11.66 12.93
N LYS A 42 -11.94 -10.87 13.25
CA LYS A 42 -12.62 -9.99 12.31
C LYS A 42 -12.48 -8.53 12.75
N TYR A 43 -12.07 -7.66 11.82
CA TYR A 43 -11.87 -6.25 12.08
C TYR A 43 -12.65 -5.39 11.07
N PRO A 44 -13.53 -4.48 11.51
CA PRO A 44 -14.23 -3.58 10.60
C PRO A 44 -13.25 -2.64 9.87
N TYR A 45 -13.75 -1.98 8.82
CA TYR A 45 -12.94 -1.05 8.04
C TYR A 45 -12.36 0.07 8.91
N GLY A 46 -11.05 0.28 8.81
CA GLY A 46 -10.31 1.33 9.52
C GLY A 46 -10.06 1.06 11.00
N GLN A 47 -10.31 -0.16 11.47
CA GLN A 47 -9.91 -0.61 12.80
C GLN A 47 -8.39 -0.87 12.82
N LYS A 48 -7.70 -0.22 13.77
CA LYS A 48 -6.29 -0.48 14.04
C LYS A 48 -6.14 -1.87 14.69
N ILE A 49 -5.23 -2.67 14.16
CA ILE A 49 -4.92 -4.04 14.61
C ILE A 49 -3.66 -4.05 15.48
N SER A 50 -2.65 -3.24 15.13
CA SER A 50 -1.46 -3.06 15.96
C SER A 50 -0.83 -1.69 15.78
N ASP A 51 -0.01 -1.28 16.74
CA ASP A 51 0.95 -0.18 16.65
C ASP A 51 2.33 -0.57 17.22
N ASP A 52 3.15 0.43 17.51
CA ASP A 52 4.49 0.27 18.06
C ASP A 52 4.50 -0.31 19.50
N LYS A 53 3.33 -0.40 20.15
CA LYS A 53 3.20 -0.81 21.55
C LYS A 53 2.29 -2.01 21.75
N PHE A 54 1.16 -2.03 21.06
CA PHE A 54 0.07 -2.97 21.33
C PHE A 54 -0.47 -3.68 20.09
N PHE A 55 -0.93 -4.91 20.32
CA PHE A 55 -1.95 -5.57 19.50
C PHE A 55 -3.33 -5.34 20.09
N TYR A 56 -4.28 -5.07 19.22
CA TYR A 56 -5.66 -4.81 19.55
C TYR A 56 -6.50 -6.03 19.19
N ILE A 57 -6.70 -6.95 20.14
CA ILE A 57 -7.39 -8.22 19.88
C ILE A 57 -8.86 -8.11 20.34
N PRO A 58 -9.84 -8.48 19.51
CA PRO A 58 -11.23 -8.55 19.96
C PRO A 58 -11.45 -9.67 20.98
N ASP A 59 -12.26 -9.41 22.00
CA ASP A 59 -12.81 -10.43 22.89
C ASP A 59 -14.11 -11.03 22.32
N SER A 60 -14.70 -12.01 23.01
CA SER A 60 -15.90 -12.72 22.56
C SER A 60 -17.18 -11.86 22.56
N VAL A 61 -17.14 -10.68 23.16
CA VAL A 61 -18.24 -9.69 23.16
C VAL A 61 -17.93 -8.55 22.18
N GLY A 62 -16.74 -8.55 21.61
CA GLY A 62 -16.25 -7.62 20.61
C GLY A 62 -15.58 -6.36 21.16
N ASN A 63 -15.23 -6.34 22.44
CA ASN A 63 -14.35 -5.30 22.98
C ASN A 63 -12.92 -5.54 22.51
N ILE A 64 -12.15 -4.46 22.34
CA ILE A 64 -10.75 -4.54 21.98
C ILE A 64 -9.90 -4.60 23.25
N VAL A 65 -9.12 -5.66 23.40
CA VAL A 65 -8.12 -5.85 24.45
C VAL A 65 -6.73 -5.58 23.89
N SER A 66 -6.02 -4.64 24.51
CA SER A 66 -4.63 -4.34 24.18
C SER A 66 -3.69 -5.39 24.79
N LYS A 67 -2.80 -5.97 23.99
CA LYS A 67 -1.71 -6.85 24.44
C LYS A 67 -0.37 -6.28 24.00
N ASP A 68 0.62 -6.27 24.89
CA ASP A 68 1.97 -5.80 24.56
C ASP A 68 2.56 -6.56 23.35
N VAL A 69 3.28 -5.84 22.48
CA VAL A 69 3.95 -6.38 21.26
C VAL A 69 5.22 -7.18 21.58
N LYS A 70 5.38 -7.73 22.80
CA LYS A 70 6.59 -8.49 23.16
C LYS A 70 6.87 -9.64 22.19
N HIS A 71 5.82 -10.27 21.68
CA HIS A 71 5.87 -11.27 20.62
C HIS A 71 4.75 -10.99 19.61
N PHE A 72 5.08 -10.90 18.32
CA PHE A 72 4.12 -10.67 17.23
C PHE A 72 3.56 -12.04 16.80
N PRO A 73 2.27 -12.35 17.04
CA PRO A 73 1.70 -13.66 16.67
C PRO A 73 1.79 -13.90 15.17
N TYR A 74 1.89 -15.16 14.75
CA TYR A 74 1.71 -15.47 13.34
C TYR A 74 0.24 -15.31 12.93
N PHE A 75 0.04 -14.74 11.76
CA PHE A 75 -1.23 -14.47 11.13
C PHE A 75 -1.24 -15.01 9.71
N PHE A 76 -2.42 -15.43 9.30
CA PHE A 76 -2.74 -15.75 7.91
C PHE A 76 -3.96 -14.94 7.49
N LEU A 77 -3.81 -14.11 6.45
CA LEU A 77 -4.89 -13.25 5.98
C LEU A 77 -5.87 -14.06 5.13
N VAL A 78 -7.15 -14.08 5.51
CA VAL A 78 -8.18 -14.88 4.83
C VAL A 78 -9.03 -14.03 3.90
N LYS A 79 -9.38 -12.82 4.34
CA LYS A 79 -10.32 -11.96 3.60
C LYS A 79 -9.98 -10.49 3.78
N ASN A 80 -10.08 -9.76 2.67
CA ASN A 80 -9.79 -8.34 2.53
C ASN A 80 -8.36 -7.96 2.94
N ASN A 81 -7.93 -6.78 2.52
CA ASN A 81 -6.54 -6.36 2.64
C ASN A 81 -6.25 -5.70 3.98
N LEU A 82 -5.00 -5.78 4.41
CA LEU A 82 -4.47 -5.01 5.53
C LEU A 82 -3.37 -4.08 5.04
N GLU A 83 -3.22 -2.93 5.68
CA GLU A 83 -2.09 -2.04 5.42
C GLU A 83 -1.15 -1.99 6.63
N LEU A 84 0.12 -2.30 6.40
CA LEU A 84 1.23 -2.00 7.29
C LEU A 84 1.79 -0.63 6.90
N TYR A 85 1.82 0.31 7.85
CA TYR A 85 2.25 1.68 7.59
C TYR A 85 3.04 2.28 8.76
N LEU A 86 3.90 3.23 8.45
CA LEU A 86 4.57 4.09 9.41
C LEU A 86 3.83 5.42 9.50
N GLU A 87 3.48 5.81 10.72
CA GLU A 87 2.92 7.12 11.00
C GLU A 87 4.00 8.01 11.61
N THR A 88 4.22 9.17 11.00
CA THR A 88 5.07 10.23 11.53
C THR A 88 4.22 11.48 11.77
N HIS A 89 4.75 12.50 12.43
CA HIS A 89 4.03 13.73 12.75
C HIS A 89 3.25 14.35 11.59
N ASN A 90 3.75 14.24 10.35
CA ASN A 90 3.15 14.90 9.19
C ASN A 90 2.65 13.92 8.11
N ASN A 91 3.06 12.66 8.17
CA ASN A 91 3.10 11.78 7.01
C ASN A 91 2.74 10.34 7.39
N ILE A 92 1.98 9.69 6.50
CA ILE A 92 1.69 8.26 6.54
C ILE A 92 2.47 7.61 5.39
N ILE A 93 3.28 6.60 5.71
CA ILE A 93 4.11 5.89 4.75
C ILE A 93 3.67 4.43 4.73
N SER A 94 3.00 4.01 3.66
CA SER A 94 2.65 2.60 3.47
C SER A 94 3.88 1.78 3.16
N GLU A 95 4.06 0.72 3.94
CA GLU A 95 5.15 -0.23 3.79
C GLU A 95 4.71 -1.42 2.95
N VAL A 96 3.63 -2.09 3.36
CA VAL A 96 3.14 -3.30 2.71
C VAL A 96 1.61 -3.29 2.73
N VAL A 97 1.01 -3.76 1.64
CA VAL A 97 -0.41 -4.12 1.58
C VAL A 97 -0.52 -5.63 1.56
N TYR A 98 -0.96 -6.22 2.66
CA TYR A 98 -1.21 -7.66 2.74
C TYR A 98 -2.51 -8.04 2.03
N GLN A 99 -2.48 -9.14 1.31
CA GLN A 99 -3.61 -9.71 0.56
C GLN A 99 -3.99 -11.09 1.10
N PRO A 100 -5.25 -11.55 0.88
CA PRO A 100 -5.64 -12.92 1.23
C PRO A 100 -4.65 -13.98 0.73
N GLY A 101 -4.22 -14.86 1.63
CA GLY A 101 -3.16 -15.86 1.40
C GLY A 101 -1.79 -15.48 1.97
N ASP A 102 -1.59 -14.22 2.35
CA ASP A 102 -0.37 -13.79 3.01
C ASP A 102 -0.27 -14.33 4.43
N PHE A 103 0.90 -14.86 4.75
CA PHE A 103 1.30 -15.29 6.09
C PHE A 103 2.31 -14.28 6.62
N PHE A 104 2.18 -13.82 7.86
CA PHE A 104 3.09 -12.82 8.46
C PHE A 104 3.03 -12.90 9.98
N PRO A 105 4.00 -12.38 10.75
CA PRO A 105 5.21 -11.69 10.31
C PRO A 105 6.28 -12.68 9.85
N PHE A 106 7.27 -12.17 9.09
CA PHE A 106 8.43 -12.96 8.66
C PHE A 106 9.64 -12.80 9.59
N THR A 107 9.43 -12.32 10.81
CA THR A 107 10.51 -12.11 11.77
C THR A 107 10.74 -13.37 12.59
N VAL A 108 11.92 -13.98 12.44
CA VAL A 108 12.42 -14.94 13.41
C VAL A 108 13.16 -14.15 14.50
N ASP A 109 12.82 -14.37 15.76
CA ASP A 109 13.61 -13.83 16.86
C ASP A 109 14.97 -14.53 16.88
N LEU A 110 15.93 -13.90 16.22
CA LEU A 110 17.32 -14.30 16.29
C LEU A 110 17.89 -13.96 17.68
N PRO A 111 18.85 -14.75 18.20
CA PRO A 111 19.46 -14.50 19.50
C PRO A 111 19.95 -13.05 19.62
N LYS A 112 19.64 -12.40 20.74
CA LYS A 112 20.07 -11.02 21.02
C LYS A 112 21.59 -10.91 20.90
N ASN A 113 22.05 -10.26 19.84
CA ASN A 113 23.45 -9.91 19.65
C ASN A 113 23.63 -8.44 20.06
N ARG A 114 24.62 -8.15 20.90
CA ARG A 114 24.94 -6.80 21.41
C ARG A 114 25.24 -5.77 20.32
N PHE A 115 25.50 -6.22 19.09
CA PHE A 115 25.75 -5.37 17.92
C PHE A 115 24.53 -5.25 16.98
N VAL A 116 23.42 -5.92 17.28
CA VAL A 116 22.18 -5.83 16.48
C VAL A 116 21.27 -4.78 17.09
N SER A 117 21.16 -3.63 16.45
CA SER A 117 20.09 -2.67 16.72
C SER A 117 18.79 -3.21 16.12
N LYS A 118 18.00 -3.94 16.92
CA LYS A 118 16.60 -4.23 16.57
C LYS A 118 15.73 -3.18 17.26
N PRO A 119 15.45 -2.02 16.62
CA PRO A 119 14.49 -1.08 17.19
C PRO A 119 13.12 -1.77 17.31
N ILE A 120 12.32 -1.31 18.27
CA ILE A 120 10.89 -1.65 18.30
C ILE A 120 10.30 -1.24 16.96
N SER A 121 9.52 -2.13 16.34
CA SER A 121 8.89 -1.87 15.05
C SER A 121 8.02 -0.60 15.16
N PRO A 122 8.30 0.45 14.37
CA PRO A 122 7.51 1.69 14.42
C PRO A 122 6.22 1.59 13.57
N PHE A 123 5.96 0.42 12.98
CA PHE A 123 4.85 0.22 12.06
C PHE A 123 3.55 -0.11 12.78
N SER A 124 2.46 0.42 12.25
CA SER A 124 1.09 0.09 12.61
C SER A 124 0.42 -0.76 11.54
N LEU A 125 -0.51 -1.61 11.95
CA LEU A 125 -1.31 -2.46 11.06
C LEU A 125 -2.79 -2.04 11.14
N ASN A 126 -3.44 -1.85 9.99
CA ASN A 126 -4.83 -1.43 9.90
C ASN A 126 -5.68 -2.38 9.03
N SER A 127 -6.95 -2.56 9.42
CA SER A 127 -7.94 -3.27 8.63
C SER A 127 -8.43 -2.41 7.46
N GLY A 128 -8.16 -2.86 6.24
CA GLY A 128 -8.34 -2.06 5.03
C GLY A 128 -7.22 -1.06 4.78
N ILE A 129 -7.28 -0.42 3.61
CA ILE A 129 -6.25 0.52 3.15
C ILE A 129 -6.55 1.91 3.71
N ARG A 130 -5.61 2.41 4.53
CA ARG A 130 -5.59 3.77 5.08
C ARG A 130 -5.03 4.77 4.08
N SER A 131 -3.99 4.42 3.35
CA SER A 131 -3.35 5.35 2.42
C SER A 131 -4.13 5.45 1.13
N LEU A 132 -5.08 6.38 1.11
CA LEU A 132 -5.99 6.63 0.00
C LEU A 132 -6.10 8.12 -0.31
N ILE A 133 -6.51 8.43 -1.54
CA ILE A 133 -6.76 9.79 -2.00
C ILE A 133 -8.11 9.82 -2.71
N ILE A 134 -9.00 10.69 -2.25
CA ILE A 134 -10.30 10.93 -2.87
C ILE A 134 -10.15 12.12 -3.81
N LEU A 135 -10.26 11.86 -5.11
CA LEU A 135 -10.43 12.87 -6.15
C LEU A 135 -11.93 13.13 -6.24
N PRO A 136 -12.45 14.36 -6.13
CA PRO A 136 -11.76 15.62 -6.38
C PRO A 136 -11.42 16.47 -5.16
N LEU A 137 -11.76 16.01 -3.93
CA LEU A 137 -11.84 16.81 -2.69
C LEU A 137 -11.29 18.23 -2.83
N THR A 138 -12.17 19.13 -3.27
CA THR A 138 -11.85 20.55 -3.44
C THR A 138 -12.03 21.25 -2.09
N ASN A 139 -11.35 22.40 -1.91
CA ASN A 139 -11.53 23.28 -0.75
C ASN A 139 -12.92 23.99 -0.76
N GLU A 140 -13.97 23.30 -1.17
CA GLU A 140 -15.34 23.80 -1.10
C GLU A 140 -15.81 23.75 0.37
N GLY A 141 -15.84 24.92 1.01
CA GLY A 141 -16.09 25.03 2.45
C GLY A 141 -17.43 24.45 2.90
N ILE A 142 -18.52 24.68 2.14
CA ILE A 142 -19.87 24.27 2.56
C ILE A 142 -20.07 22.75 2.46
N PRO A 143 -19.79 22.09 1.30
CA PRO A 143 -19.97 20.65 1.19
C PRO A 143 -19.08 19.86 2.15
N TYR A 144 -17.84 20.31 2.33
CA TYR A 144 -16.92 19.69 3.27
C TYR A 144 -17.40 19.85 4.73
N PHE A 145 -17.87 21.04 5.11
CA PHE A 145 -18.41 21.27 6.45
C PHE A 145 -19.65 20.42 6.75
N ARG A 146 -20.55 20.20 5.77
CA ARG A 146 -21.68 19.27 5.91
C ARG A 146 -21.22 17.85 6.24
N LEU A 147 -20.18 17.38 5.55
CA LEU A 147 -19.58 16.06 5.76
C LEU A 147 -18.99 15.94 7.17
N LEU A 148 -18.19 16.94 7.58
CA LEU A 148 -17.59 16.95 8.91
C LEU A 148 -18.65 16.94 10.02
N LYS A 149 -19.68 17.80 9.89
CA LYS A 149 -20.76 17.90 10.86
C LYS A 149 -21.59 16.62 10.95
N LYS A 150 -21.95 16.01 9.81
CA LYS A 150 -22.74 14.77 9.80
C LYS A 150 -21.99 13.63 10.50
N TYR A 151 -20.68 13.51 10.26
CA TYR A 151 -19.86 12.43 10.80
C TYR A 151 -19.08 12.77 12.07
N GLY A 152 -19.33 13.92 12.70
CA GLY A 152 -18.67 14.33 13.95
C GLY A 152 -17.15 14.44 13.83
N LEU A 153 -16.63 14.81 12.66
CA LEU A 153 -15.20 14.91 12.38
C LEU A 153 -14.64 16.27 12.82
N SER A 154 -13.35 16.31 13.18
CA SER A 154 -12.67 17.56 13.54
C SER A 154 -12.64 18.55 12.38
N SER A 155 -12.77 19.84 12.69
CA SER A 155 -12.57 20.95 11.75
C SER A 155 -11.15 21.05 11.23
N ASP A 156 -10.18 20.41 11.89
CA ASP A 156 -8.76 20.43 11.48
C ASP A 156 -8.48 19.48 10.31
N LEU A 157 -9.40 18.55 10.00
CA LEU A 157 -9.31 17.77 8.78
C LEU A 157 -9.53 18.70 7.60
N THR A 158 -8.67 18.62 6.58
CA THR A 158 -8.75 19.48 5.40
C THR A 158 -8.78 18.63 4.13
N PRO A 159 -9.65 18.97 3.15
CA PRO A 159 -9.75 18.19 1.90
C PRO A 159 -8.50 18.31 1.03
N SER A 160 -7.64 19.31 1.30
CA SER A 160 -6.35 19.48 0.64
C SER A 160 -5.26 18.56 1.19
N ASN A 161 -5.47 17.92 2.35
CA ASN A 161 -4.52 17.01 2.97
C ASN A 161 -4.96 15.54 2.76
N PRO A 162 -4.30 14.79 1.84
CA PRO A 162 -4.64 13.40 1.56
C PRO A 162 -4.59 12.49 2.78
N ASN A 163 -3.74 12.79 3.77
CA ASN A 163 -3.60 11.99 4.99
C ASN A 163 -4.88 11.99 5.84
N THR A 164 -5.80 12.93 5.62
CA THR A 164 -7.08 13.03 6.34
C THR A 164 -8.23 12.29 5.66
N HIS A 165 -8.07 11.89 4.40
CA HIS A 165 -9.16 11.33 3.59
C HIS A 165 -9.65 9.98 4.14
N PHE A 166 -8.75 9.20 4.72
CA PHE A 166 -9.12 7.96 5.38
C PHE A 166 -10.08 8.14 6.54
N GLU A 167 -9.87 9.14 7.40
CA GLU A 167 -10.72 9.39 8.57
C GLU A 167 -12.16 9.72 8.16
N ILE A 168 -12.35 10.34 6.99
CA ILE A 168 -13.67 10.57 6.38
C ILE A 168 -14.37 9.24 6.12
N PHE A 169 -13.74 8.34 5.36
CA PHE A 169 -14.33 7.05 5.01
C PHE A 169 -14.48 6.11 6.21
N LYS A 170 -13.54 6.14 7.15
CA LYS A 170 -13.64 5.39 8.40
C LYS A 170 -14.88 5.84 9.20
N SER A 171 -15.09 7.14 9.32
CA SER A 171 -16.26 7.67 10.04
C SER A 171 -17.58 7.37 9.33
N ILE A 172 -17.62 7.42 7.99
CA ILE A 172 -18.77 6.95 7.21
C ILE A 172 -19.05 5.47 7.50
N ALA A 173 -18.05 4.60 7.38
CA ALA A 173 -18.23 3.16 7.60
C ALA A 173 -18.74 2.84 9.02
N ASN A 174 -18.23 3.54 10.03
CA ASN A 174 -18.61 3.34 11.42
C ASN A 174 -20.05 3.79 11.70
N GLN A 175 -20.44 4.98 11.23
CA GLN A 175 -21.78 5.52 11.52
C GLN A 175 -22.89 4.89 10.68
N GLU A 176 -22.59 4.46 9.46
CA GLU A 176 -23.54 3.80 8.56
C GLU A 176 -23.59 2.27 8.79
N ASP A 177 -22.87 1.75 9.80
CA ASP A 177 -22.78 0.33 10.17
C ASP A 177 -22.50 -0.62 8.98
N ILE A 178 -21.58 -0.21 8.10
CA ILE A 178 -21.23 -0.96 6.90
C ILE A 178 -20.64 -2.33 7.29
N LYS A 179 -21.20 -3.40 6.72
CA LYS A 179 -20.81 -4.79 6.99
C LYS A 179 -19.60 -5.22 6.17
N TRP A 180 -18.47 -4.56 6.39
CA TRP A 180 -17.19 -4.91 5.80
C TRP A 180 -16.18 -5.19 6.91
N ALA A 181 -15.41 -6.26 6.77
CA ALA A 181 -14.35 -6.60 7.70
C ALA A 181 -13.21 -7.37 7.03
N SER A 182 -11.99 -7.15 7.51
CA SER A 182 -10.87 -8.04 7.26
C SER A 182 -10.95 -9.25 8.18
N GLU A 183 -10.60 -10.43 7.67
CA GLU A 183 -10.60 -11.68 8.42
C GLU A 183 -9.22 -12.31 8.39
N LEU A 184 -8.69 -12.66 9.56
CA LEU A 184 -7.36 -13.22 9.72
C LEU A 184 -7.33 -14.35 10.72
N VAL A 185 -6.54 -15.38 10.44
CA VAL A 185 -6.31 -16.51 11.33
C VAL A 185 -5.05 -16.22 12.14
N MET A 186 -5.20 -16.01 13.44
CA MET A 186 -4.11 -15.88 14.40
C MET A 186 -3.74 -17.24 14.95
N PHE A 187 -2.44 -17.51 15.01
CA PHE A 187 -1.84 -18.70 15.57
C PHE A 187 -1.63 -18.52 17.08
N ASP A 188 -1.82 -19.58 17.87
CA ASP A 188 -1.52 -19.52 19.30
C ASP A 188 -0.03 -19.28 19.60
N ASN A 189 0.27 -18.88 20.84
CA ASN A 189 1.63 -18.55 21.26
C ASN A 189 2.59 -19.76 21.29
N LYS A 190 2.08 -21.00 21.21
CA LYS A 190 2.91 -22.20 21.21
C LYS A 190 3.68 -22.36 19.90
N TRP A 191 3.18 -21.78 18.80
CA TRP A 191 3.81 -21.89 17.48
C TRP A 191 5.22 -21.34 17.45
N GLU A 192 5.48 -20.22 18.14
CA GLU A 192 6.79 -19.57 18.13
C GLU A 192 7.89 -20.49 18.68
N ASP A 193 7.67 -21.06 19.87
CA ASP A 193 8.58 -22.02 20.51
C ASP A 193 8.77 -23.28 19.64
N ARG A 194 7.68 -23.82 19.09
CA ARG A 194 7.73 -25.01 18.24
C ARG A 194 8.52 -24.78 16.96
N ILE A 195 8.32 -23.65 16.29
CA ILE A 195 9.05 -23.29 15.06
C ILE A 195 10.56 -23.19 15.34
N GLN A 196 10.95 -22.69 16.52
CA GLN A 196 12.35 -22.54 16.88
C GLN A 196 13.00 -23.87 17.29
N ASN A 197 12.31 -24.67 18.09
CA ASN A 197 12.92 -25.76 18.86
C ASN A 197 12.51 -27.17 18.42
N ASP A 198 11.46 -27.35 17.61
CA ASP A 198 10.95 -28.66 17.19
C ASP A 198 11.27 -28.95 15.71
N MET A 199 11.98 -30.05 15.45
CA MET A 199 12.39 -30.46 14.10
C MET A 199 11.21 -30.76 13.17
N ARG A 200 10.02 -31.10 13.69
CA ARG A 200 8.81 -31.26 12.87
C ARG A 200 8.41 -29.96 12.16
N TYR A 201 8.78 -28.81 12.72
CA TYR A 201 8.46 -27.48 12.20
C TYR A 201 9.56 -26.93 11.29
N TYR A 202 10.60 -27.72 10.98
CA TYR A 202 11.74 -27.27 10.19
C TYR A 202 11.34 -26.74 8.82
N LYS A 203 10.42 -27.41 8.11
CA LYS A 203 9.90 -26.95 6.81
C LYS A 203 9.18 -25.62 6.92
N LEU A 204 8.37 -25.43 7.97
CA LEU A 204 7.71 -24.15 8.23
C LEU A 204 8.73 -23.05 8.56
N ARG A 205 9.76 -23.35 9.36
CA ARG A 205 10.86 -22.42 9.65
C ARG A 205 11.58 -22.00 8.37
N LEU A 206 11.92 -22.94 7.49
CA LEU A 206 12.54 -22.64 6.20
C LEU A 206 11.64 -21.78 5.32
N TYR A 207 10.35 -22.10 5.24
CA TYR A 207 9.37 -21.29 4.51
C TYR A 207 9.33 -19.84 5.02
N ILE A 208 9.31 -19.64 6.33
CA ILE A 208 9.34 -18.29 6.95
C ILE A 208 10.63 -17.57 6.62
N LEU A 209 11.78 -18.24 6.74
CA LEU A 209 13.09 -17.65 6.44
C LEU A 209 13.21 -17.26 4.96
N GLU A 210 12.75 -18.10 4.05
CA GLU A 210 12.77 -17.80 2.62
C GLU A 210 11.89 -16.58 2.30
N LYS A 211 10.69 -16.50 2.90
CA LYS A 211 9.82 -15.33 2.78
C LYS A 211 10.47 -14.07 3.37
N ALA A 212 11.15 -14.19 4.52
CA ALA A 212 11.88 -13.10 5.16
C ALA A 212 13.01 -12.57 4.28
N ILE A 213 13.79 -13.48 3.67
CA ILE A 213 14.88 -13.13 2.75
C ILE A 213 14.28 -12.44 1.53
N ARG A 214 13.30 -13.03 0.85
CA ARG A 214 12.69 -12.43 -0.35
C ARG A 214 12.08 -11.05 -0.08
N THR A 215 11.47 -10.85 1.09
CA THR A 215 10.89 -9.56 1.48
C THR A 215 11.95 -8.50 1.80
N ASN A 216 13.14 -8.91 2.26
CA ASN A 216 14.22 -7.99 2.62
C ASN A 216 15.31 -7.84 1.55
N ASP A 217 15.37 -8.74 0.56
CA ASP A 217 16.45 -8.81 -0.44
C ASP A 217 16.61 -7.47 -1.16
N PHE A 218 15.50 -6.83 -1.53
CA PHE A 218 15.55 -5.49 -2.08
C PHE A 218 16.14 -4.48 -1.10
N ARG A 219 15.59 -4.39 0.12
CA ARG A 219 16.01 -3.39 1.11
C ARG A 219 17.49 -3.52 1.46
N THR A 220 17.99 -4.74 1.53
CA THR A 220 19.41 -5.01 1.74
C THR A 220 20.26 -4.58 0.56
N ASN A 221 19.69 -4.39 -0.64
CA ASN A 221 20.42 -4.01 -1.84
C ASN A 221 20.12 -2.58 -2.33
N THR A 222 19.21 -1.84 -1.70
CA THR A 222 18.83 -0.46 -2.08
C THR A 222 20.02 0.50 -2.14
N PHE A 223 21.04 0.30 -1.30
CA PHE A 223 22.22 1.15 -1.31
C PHE A 223 23.02 1.03 -2.62
N TYR A 224 22.99 -0.12 -3.31
CA TYR A 224 23.64 -0.26 -4.62
C TYR A 224 22.96 0.62 -5.68
N LEU A 225 21.63 0.73 -5.64
CA LEU A 225 20.90 1.67 -6.49
C LEU A 225 21.30 3.12 -6.18
N ASP A 226 21.38 3.48 -4.90
CA ASP A 226 21.80 4.83 -4.49
C ASP A 226 23.21 5.18 -5.01
N TYR A 227 24.16 4.26 -4.88
CA TYR A 227 25.51 4.44 -5.42
C TYR A 227 25.50 4.55 -6.94
N ALA A 228 24.76 3.68 -7.64
CA ALA A 228 24.67 3.70 -9.10
C ALA A 228 24.09 5.02 -9.61
N LEU A 229 22.97 5.50 -9.03
CA LEU A 229 22.35 6.77 -9.43
C LEU A 229 23.30 7.96 -9.22
N ASN A 230 23.99 8.01 -8.08
CA ASN A 230 24.97 9.07 -7.81
C ASN A 230 26.17 9.00 -8.77
N GLU A 231 26.69 7.79 -9.03
CA GLU A 231 27.79 7.57 -9.97
C GLU A 231 27.42 8.05 -11.38
N ILE A 232 26.21 7.74 -11.86
CA ILE A 232 25.69 8.16 -13.16
C ILE A 232 25.66 9.69 -13.24
N VAL A 233 25.05 10.36 -12.25
CA VAL A 233 24.94 11.83 -12.23
C VAL A 233 26.32 12.50 -12.23
N HIS A 234 27.25 12.01 -11.41
CA HIS A 234 28.59 12.58 -11.30
C HIS A 234 29.45 12.37 -12.55
N LYS A 235 29.47 11.15 -13.11
CA LYS A 235 30.26 10.84 -14.30
C LYS A 235 29.78 11.59 -15.53
N GLN A 236 28.46 11.68 -15.68
CA GLN A 236 27.81 12.21 -16.87
C GLN A 236 27.51 13.72 -16.74
N LYS A 237 27.83 14.32 -15.58
CA LYS A 237 27.65 15.75 -15.26
C LYS A 237 26.24 16.26 -15.53
N ILE A 238 25.24 15.41 -15.26
CA ILE A 238 23.85 15.74 -15.56
C ILE A 238 23.31 16.65 -14.46
N PRO A 239 22.73 17.81 -14.79
CA PRO A 239 22.21 18.74 -13.79
C PRO A 239 20.83 18.29 -13.26
N VAL A 240 20.72 17.04 -12.80
CA VAL A 240 19.47 16.49 -12.25
C VAL A 240 19.25 16.98 -10.82
N LYS A 241 18.03 17.42 -10.52
CA LYS A 241 17.66 17.77 -9.13
C LYS A 241 17.61 16.53 -8.24
N ASN A 242 18.07 16.65 -6.99
CA ASN A 242 18.03 15.57 -6.00
C ASN A 242 16.63 14.96 -5.80
N TYR A 243 15.57 15.76 -5.93
CA TYR A 243 14.22 15.25 -5.83
C TYR A 243 13.86 14.32 -7.00
N THR A 244 14.31 14.63 -8.22
CA THR A 244 14.10 13.78 -9.39
C THR A 244 14.75 12.42 -9.21
N LEU A 245 15.95 12.37 -8.60
CA LEU A 245 16.60 11.11 -8.24
C LEU A 245 15.80 10.31 -7.21
N GLN A 246 15.22 10.99 -6.21
CA GLN A 246 14.34 10.33 -5.24
C GLN A 246 13.06 9.78 -5.88
N VAL A 247 12.45 10.53 -6.80
CA VAL A 247 11.27 10.05 -7.53
C VAL A 247 11.64 8.85 -8.40
N LEU A 248 12.74 8.91 -9.17
CA LEU A 248 13.22 7.77 -9.97
C LEU A 248 13.46 6.53 -9.10
N LYS A 249 14.13 6.69 -7.95
CA LYS A 249 14.32 5.62 -6.97
C LYS A 249 12.98 5.02 -6.53
N ASN A 250 12.01 5.86 -6.15
CA ASN A 250 10.68 5.39 -5.76
C ASN A 250 9.98 4.64 -6.91
N LEU A 251 10.05 5.14 -8.15
CA LEU A 251 9.48 4.47 -9.32
C LEU A 251 10.10 3.09 -9.53
N PHE A 252 11.42 2.97 -9.38
CA PHE A 252 12.15 1.70 -9.51
C PHE A 252 11.80 0.73 -8.37
N SER A 253 11.67 1.20 -7.13
CA SER A 253 11.18 0.38 -6.01
C SER A 253 9.77 -0.15 -6.25
N VAL A 254 8.86 0.69 -6.77
CA VAL A 254 7.49 0.25 -7.12
C VAL A 254 7.52 -0.76 -8.27
N ALA A 255 8.39 -0.53 -9.26
CA ALA A 255 8.55 -1.42 -10.40
C ALA A 255 8.99 -2.84 -10.00
N VAL A 256 9.78 -3.01 -8.94
CA VAL A 256 10.19 -4.36 -8.46
C VAL A 256 9.38 -4.88 -7.29
N CYS A 257 8.22 -4.28 -7.01
CA CYS A 257 7.32 -4.69 -5.93
C CYS A 257 7.92 -4.59 -4.52
N ASP A 258 8.93 -3.73 -4.30
CA ASP A 258 9.45 -3.47 -2.96
C ASP A 258 8.66 -2.39 -2.24
N SER A 259 8.24 -1.36 -2.99
CA SER A 259 7.45 -0.28 -2.44
C SER A 259 6.06 -0.22 -3.05
N THR A 260 5.17 0.40 -2.30
CA THR A 260 3.81 0.64 -2.69
C THR A 260 3.70 1.79 -3.69
N GLY A 261 2.81 1.62 -4.67
CA GLY A 261 2.28 2.71 -5.49
C GLY A 261 0.78 2.86 -5.28
N TYR A 262 0.09 3.53 -6.19
CA TYR A 262 -1.34 3.78 -6.12
C TYR A 262 -2.09 3.09 -7.27
N ARG A 263 -3.31 2.62 -7.00
CA ARG A 263 -4.23 2.13 -8.01
C ARG A 263 -5.61 2.79 -7.86
N PRO A 264 -6.39 2.97 -8.92
CA PRO A 264 -7.82 3.27 -8.79
C PRO A 264 -8.52 2.11 -8.08
N VAL A 265 -9.33 2.44 -7.07
CA VAL A 265 -10.12 1.47 -6.32
C VAL A 265 -11.19 0.90 -7.25
N SER A 266 -11.10 -0.39 -7.55
CA SER A 266 -11.95 -1.09 -8.54
C SER A 266 -12.66 -2.32 -7.97
N ASP A 267 -12.41 -2.62 -6.70
CA ASP A 267 -12.95 -3.75 -5.96
C ASP A 267 -13.14 -3.36 -4.49
N GLU A 268 -13.74 -4.26 -3.73
CA GLU A 268 -14.05 -4.08 -2.31
C GLU A 268 -12.95 -4.69 -1.40
N THR A 269 -11.79 -5.07 -1.95
CA THR A 269 -10.78 -5.79 -1.14
C THR A 269 -10.06 -4.88 -0.16
N GLY A 270 -9.86 -3.61 -0.53
CA GLY A 270 -9.18 -2.63 0.31
C GLY A 270 -10.11 -1.84 1.24
N MET A 271 -11.36 -1.63 0.83
CA MET A 271 -12.37 -0.85 1.56
C MET A 271 -13.77 -1.11 1.00
N PRO A 272 -14.84 -0.78 1.73
CA PRO A 272 -16.21 -0.91 1.25
C PRO A 272 -16.62 0.19 0.25
N ILE A 273 -15.91 0.30 -0.88
CA ILE A 273 -15.89 1.49 -1.73
C ILE A 273 -17.27 1.89 -2.28
N ASN A 274 -18.12 0.94 -2.65
CA ASN A 274 -19.41 1.26 -3.26
C ASN A 274 -20.32 2.00 -2.28
N MET A 275 -20.48 1.46 -1.06
CA MET A 275 -21.29 2.08 -0.02
C MET A 275 -20.65 3.39 0.48
N LEU A 276 -19.32 3.43 0.61
CA LEU A 276 -18.60 4.64 1.00
C LEU A 276 -18.82 5.78 0.01
N LEU A 277 -18.67 5.51 -1.29
CA LEU A 277 -18.87 6.53 -2.32
C LEU A 277 -20.32 6.97 -2.45
N GLU A 278 -21.29 6.05 -2.31
CA GLU A 278 -22.70 6.40 -2.29
C GLU A 278 -23.00 7.42 -1.18
N LYS A 279 -22.62 7.10 0.07
CA LYS A 279 -22.83 7.97 1.22
C LYS A 279 -22.03 9.27 1.14
N PHE A 280 -20.79 9.20 0.68
CA PHE A 280 -20.00 10.39 0.42
C PHE A 280 -20.69 11.32 -0.58
N ASN A 281 -21.21 10.80 -1.69
CA ASN A 281 -21.84 11.61 -2.74
C ASN A 281 -23.18 12.20 -2.33
N GLU A 282 -23.99 11.48 -1.55
CA GLU A 282 -25.26 11.99 -0.99
C GLU A 282 -25.03 13.31 -0.22
N ILE A 283 -23.91 13.41 0.50
CA ILE A 283 -23.64 14.49 1.45
C ILE A 283 -22.74 15.57 0.84
N TYR A 284 -21.62 15.16 0.24
CA TYR A 284 -20.60 16.05 -0.29
C TYR A 284 -21.01 16.60 -1.67
N GLN A 285 -21.77 15.85 -2.48
CA GLN A 285 -22.26 16.30 -3.79
C GLN A 285 -21.14 16.94 -4.66
N PRO A 286 -20.07 16.18 -4.97
CA PRO A 286 -18.90 16.74 -5.63
C PRO A 286 -19.23 17.28 -7.03
N ASN A 287 -18.60 18.40 -7.40
CA ASN A 287 -18.75 18.99 -8.73
C ASN A 287 -18.03 18.18 -9.84
N THR A 288 -17.21 17.18 -9.48
CA THR A 288 -16.48 16.29 -10.40
C THR A 288 -16.59 14.85 -9.93
N THR A 289 -16.25 13.91 -10.81
CA THR A 289 -16.36 12.48 -10.59
C THR A 289 -15.56 12.07 -9.35
N PRO A 290 -16.19 11.44 -8.35
CA PRO A 290 -15.55 10.96 -7.14
C PRO A 290 -14.74 9.68 -7.44
N CYS A 291 -13.45 9.83 -7.72
CA CYS A 291 -12.54 8.71 -7.93
C CYS A 291 -11.67 8.53 -6.70
N VAL A 292 -11.52 7.29 -6.24
CA VAL A 292 -10.61 6.98 -5.13
C VAL A 292 -9.43 6.21 -5.68
N VAL A 293 -8.24 6.62 -5.30
CA VAL A 293 -7.02 5.85 -5.49
C VAL A 293 -6.51 5.38 -4.13
N GLU A 294 -6.03 4.16 -4.06
CA GLU A 294 -5.50 3.57 -2.83
C GLU A 294 -4.09 3.04 -3.07
N CYS A 295 -3.32 2.98 -1.99
CA CYS A 295 -2.04 2.31 -1.96
C CYS A 295 -2.19 0.82 -2.29
N SER A 296 -1.26 0.27 -3.08
CA SER A 296 -1.24 -1.14 -3.46
C SER A 296 0.18 -1.61 -3.78
N MET A 297 0.40 -2.92 -3.67
CA MET A 297 1.57 -3.58 -4.24
C MET A 297 1.30 -3.86 -5.72
N ARG A 298 2.32 -3.74 -6.56
CA ARG A 298 2.18 -4.10 -7.98
C ARG A 298 1.90 -5.60 -8.10
N ASN A 299 0.95 -5.97 -8.97
CA ASN A 299 0.57 -7.36 -9.18
C ASN A 299 1.02 -7.82 -10.58
N ASP A 300 2.09 -8.61 -10.62
CA ASP A 300 2.70 -9.13 -11.86
C ASP A 300 1.71 -9.94 -12.72
N SER A 301 0.79 -10.67 -12.09
CA SER A 301 -0.14 -11.56 -12.81
C SER A 301 -1.13 -10.82 -13.70
N LYS A 302 -1.54 -9.60 -13.32
CA LYS A 302 -2.60 -8.84 -14.00
C LYS A 302 -2.08 -7.85 -15.05
N ASN A 303 -0.78 -7.57 -15.05
CA ASN A 303 -0.15 -6.51 -15.85
C ASN A 303 -0.96 -5.20 -15.92
N LEU A 304 -1.49 -4.77 -14.77
CA LEU A 304 -2.23 -3.52 -14.65
C LEU A 304 -1.28 -2.41 -14.20
N PRO A 305 -1.46 -1.16 -14.68
CA PRO A 305 -0.63 -0.06 -14.25
C PRO A 305 -0.76 0.18 -12.75
N ILE A 306 0.37 0.45 -12.11
CA ILE A 306 0.43 1.06 -10.79
C ILE A 306 0.98 2.47 -10.95
N TYR A 307 0.51 3.41 -10.15
CA TYR A 307 0.77 4.82 -10.35
C TYR A 307 1.60 5.41 -9.21
N ALA A 308 2.49 6.33 -9.55
CA ALA A 308 3.19 7.16 -8.59
C ALA A 308 2.93 8.64 -8.92
N SER A 309 2.50 9.40 -7.92
CA SER A 309 2.32 10.85 -8.08
C SER A 309 3.64 11.57 -7.77
N ILE A 310 3.95 12.60 -8.55
CA ILE A 310 5.06 13.52 -8.27
C ILE A 310 4.63 14.60 -7.28
N ALA A 311 3.43 14.52 -6.70
CA ALA A 311 3.14 15.33 -5.52
C ALA A 311 4.25 15.10 -4.46
N PRO A 312 4.57 16.08 -3.60
CA PRO A 312 5.44 15.83 -2.46
C PRO A 312 4.79 14.72 -1.65
N ASP A 313 5.28 13.50 -1.83
CA ASP A 313 4.79 12.34 -1.13
C ASP A 313 5.37 12.36 0.27
N ASN A 314 4.80 11.50 1.10
CA ASN A 314 5.19 11.35 2.49
C ASN A 314 6.59 10.71 2.65
N LYS A 315 7.16 10.14 1.58
CA LYS A 315 8.44 9.40 1.55
C LYS A 315 9.64 10.31 1.24
N THR A 316 9.42 11.52 0.72
CA THR A 316 10.49 12.41 0.26
C THR A 316 10.60 13.68 1.09
N LEU A 317 11.81 13.96 1.58
CA LEU A 317 12.12 15.17 2.32
C LEU A 317 12.32 16.34 1.33
N THR A 318 11.23 16.94 0.88
CA THR A 318 11.29 18.15 0.04
C THR A 318 10.62 19.36 0.64
N ASN A 319 11.20 20.53 0.37
CA ASN A 319 10.63 21.81 0.76
C ASN A 319 9.39 22.10 -0.11
N LYS A 320 8.20 22.02 0.51
CA LYS A 320 6.90 22.18 -0.17
C LYS A 320 6.70 23.59 -0.76
N LYS A 321 7.43 24.62 -0.32
CA LYS A 321 7.18 26.03 -0.71
C LYS A 321 7.60 26.38 -2.14
N SER A 322 8.61 25.72 -2.73
CA SER A 322 9.10 25.98 -4.10
C SER A 322 8.80 24.85 -5.08
N PHE A 323 7.93 23.94 -4.69
CA PHE A 323 7.72 22.67 -5.38
C PHE A 323 6.87 22.82 -6.64
N GLN A 324 7.45 22.47 -7.80
CA GLN A 324 6.77 22.53 -9.10
C GLN A 324 6.66 21.13 -9.73
N GLN A 325 5.55 20.43 -9.46
CA GLN A 325 5.26 19.08 -9.96
C GLN A 325 5.52 18.90 -11.46
N ALA A 326 5.11 19.86 -12.29
CA ALA A 326 5.28 19.78 -13.74
C ALA A 326 6.75 19.87 -14.18
N ALA A 327 7.57 20.65 -13.46
CA ALA A 327 8.99 20.78 -13.77
C ALA A 327 9.75 19.46 -13.51
N TYR A 328 9.42 18.78 -12.42
CA TYR A 328 9.99 17.46 -12.10
C TYR A 328 9.50 16.37 -13.06
N LEU A 329 8.22 16.41 -13.47
CA LEU A 329 7.71 15.50 -14.50
C LEU A 329 8.46 15.65 -15.82
N ASN A 330 8.69 16.90 -16.26
CA ASN A 330 9.47 17.17 -17.47
C ASN A 330 10.91 16.66 -17.35
N GLU A 331 11.57 16.90 -16.21
CA GLU A 331 12.93 16.41 -15.97
C GLU A 331 13.00 14.87 -15.99
N ILE A 332 12.00 14.18 -15.41
CA ILE A 332 11.90 12.72 -15.49
C ILE A 332 11.68 12.27 -16.95
N ALA A 333 10.80 12.95 -17.69
CA ALA A 333 10.57 12.64 -19.10
C ALA A 333 11.87 12.74 -19.92
N ASP A 334 12.69 13.77 -19.63
CA ASP A 334 13.94 14.05 -20.34
C ASP A 334 15.04 13.01 -20.02
N TYR A 335 15.06 12.44 -18.80
CA TYR A 335 16.15 11.56 -18.34
C TYR A 335 15.80 10.09 -18.07
N LYS A 336 14.53 9.68 -18.06
CA LYS A 336 14.14 8.30 -17.68
C LYS A 336 14.84 7.22 -18.50
N GLU A 337 14.89 7.36 -19.82
CA GLU A 337 15.49 6.37 -20.73
C GLU A 337 17.01 6.33 -20.56
N PHE A 338 17.62 7.50 -20.32
CA PHE A 338 19.04 7.61 -20.04
C PHE A 338 19.42 6.86 -18.76
N PHE A 339 18.67 7.06 -17.67
CA PHE A 339 18.92 6.32 -16.43
C PHE A 339 18.72 4.81 -16.59
N LEU A 340 17.68 4.39 -17.31
CA LEU A 340 17.46 2.98 -17.60
C LEU A 340 18.60 2.36 -18.42
N ASP A 341 19.12 3.10 -19.40
CA ASP A 341 20.27 2.67 -20.21
C ASP A 341 21.54 2.51 -19.35
N GLU A 342 21.86 3.53 -18.55
CA GLU A 342 23.05 3.49 -17.70
C GLU A 342 22.96 2.44 -16.58
N LEU A 343 21.78 2.25 -15.97
CA LEU A 343 21.56 1.19 -14.98
C LEU A 343 21.74 -0.21 -15.58
N SER A 344 21.42 -0.39 -16.87
CA SER A 344 21.63 -1.68 -17.56
C SER A 344 23.11 -2.01 -17.78
N ARG A 345 23.99 -1.02 -17.75
CA ARG A 345 25.44 -1.17 -17.96
C ARG A 345 26.28 -0.95 -16.70
N ASN A 346 25.71 -0.35 -15.66
CA ASN A 346 26.42 -0.09 -14.42
C ASN A 346 26.69 -1.42 -13.68
N ARG A 347 27.96 -1.64 -13.31
CA ARG A 347 28.43 -2.85 -12.62
C ARG A 347 27.68 -3.19 -11.32
N LEU A 348 27.04 -2.21 -10.67
CA LEU A 348 26.29 -2.40 -9.43
C LEU A 348 24.85 -2.85 -9.67
N THR A 349 24.33 -2.67 -10.88
CA THR A 349 22.90 -2.90 -11.18
C THR A 349 22.66 -3.79 -12.38
N CYS A 350 23.63 -4.01 -13.27
CA CYS A 350 23.44 -4.72 -14.54
C CYS A 350 22.95 -6.17 -14.39
N GLU A 351 23.36 -6.89 -13.34
CA GLU A 351 22.91 -8.27 -13.04
C GLU A 351 21.70 -8.34 -12.10
N SER A 352 21.08 -7.19 -11.80
CA SER A 352 19.93 -7.09 -10.90
C SER A 352 18.63 -6.82 -11.65
N ALA A 353 17.52 -6.81 -10.90
CA ALA A 353 16.22 -6.37 -11.42
C ALA A 353 16.30 -4.95 -12.03
N TYR A 354 17.12 -4.05 -11.49
CA TYR A 354 17.31 -2.69 -12.02
C TYR A 354 17.96 -2.68 -13.40
N GLY A 355 18.98 -3.51 -13.64
CA GLY A 355 19.62 -3.61 -14.94
C GLY A 355 18.67 -4.17 -16.00
N SER A 356 17.76 -5.05 -15.59
CA SER A 356 16.73 -5.63 -16.45
C SER A 356 15.61 -4.64 -16.81
N MET A 357 15.40 -3.57 -16.02
CA MET A 357 14.31 -2.61 -16.21
C MET A 357 14.30 -1.97 -17.60
N LYS A 358 15.46 -1.74 -18.22
CA LYS A 358 15.51 -1.17 -19.57
C LYS A 358 14.62 -1.92 -20.57
N ASN A 359 14.55 -3.23 -20.45
CA ASN A 359 13.84 -4.09 -21.41
C ASN A 359 12.37 -4.29 -21.02
N ILE A 360 12.07 -4.25 -19.72
CA ILE A 360 10.76 -4.62 -19.20
C ILE A 360 9.94 -3.44 -18.68
N LEU A 361 10.56 -2.37 -18.20
CA LEU A 361 9.84 -1.27 -17.54
C LEU A 361 9.28 -0.31 -18.59
N GLU A 362 8.00 0.02 -18.45
CA GLU A 362 7.34 1.07 -19.21
C GLU A 362 6.75 2.12 -18.26
N LEU A 363 7.22 3.36 -18.45
CA LEU A 363 6.77 4.53 -17.71
C LEU A 363 5.94 5.43 -18.62
N THR A 364 4.64 5.51 -18.34
CA THR A 364 3.69 6.39 -19.04
C THR A 364 3.45 7.64 -18.20
N LEU A 365 3.70 8.82 -18.77
CA LEU A 365 3.66 10.08 -18.02
C LEU A 365 2.34 10.81 -18.31
N TYR A 366 1.73 11.37 -17.26
CA TYR A 366 0.49 12.14 -17.34
C TYR A 366 0.63 13.48 -16.61
N SER A 367 0.03 14.53 -17.18
CA SER A 367 -0.10 15.83 -16.51
C SER A 367 -1.45 16.48 -16.80
N GLU A 368 -1.81 17.53 -16.04
CA GLU A 368 -3.07 18.27 -16.25
C GLU A 368 -3.29 18.66 -17.72
N ARG A 369 -2.24 19.11 -18.41
CA ARG A 369 -2.32 19.68 -19.77
C ARG A 369 -1.65 18.82 -20.85
N GLY A 370 -0.90 17.80 -20.48
CA GLY A 370 -0.02 17.06 -21.38
C GLY A 370 1.20 17.88 -21.84
N ASN A 371 2.11 17.22 -22.55
CA ASN A 371 3.25 17.80 -23.26
C ASN A 371 3.68 16.84 -24.37
N ASN A 372 3.26 17.11 -25.61
CA ASN A 372 3.51 16.21 -26.74
C ASN A 372 5.01 16.06 -27.04
N ASP A 373 5.81 17.14 -26.92
CA ASP A 373 7.25 17.11 -27.19
C ASP A 373 8.01 16.13 -26.28
N ARG A 374 7.45 15.88 -25.08
CA ARG A 374 8.00 14.98 -24.07
C ARG A 374 7.22 13.67 -23.91
N ASN A 375 6.27 13.38 -24.81
CA ASN A 375 5.37 12.23 -24.70
C ASN A 375 4.66 12.15 -23.34
N ILE A 376 4.21 13.30 -22.82
CA ILE A 376 3.40 13.38 -21.59
C ILE A 376 1.94 13.49 -22.01
N HIS A 377 1.14 12.50 -21.64
CA HIS A 377 -0.30 12.46 -21.91
C HIS A 377 -1.06 13.45 -21.04
N LYS A 378 -2.28 13.81 -21.45
CA LYS A 378 -3.19 14.56 -20.61
C LYS A 378 -3.75 13.63 -19.54
N ALA A 379 -3.99 14.14 -18.34
CA ALA A 379 -4.56 13.35 -17.25
C ALA A 379 -5.95 12.79 -17.60
N ILE A 380 -6.70 13.42 -18.51
CA ILE A 380 -7.98 12.89 -19.01
C ILE A 380 -7.82 11.58 -19.80
N ASP A 381 -6.65 11.37 -20.42
CA ASP A 381 -6.35 10.19 -21.23
C ASP A 381 -6.26 8.91 -20.35
N LEU A 382 -6.16 9.06 -19.02
CA LEU A 382 -6.29 7.95 -18.07
C LEU A 382 -7.61 7.17 -18.25
N LEU A 383 -8.68 7.85 -18.66
CA LEU A 383 -9.98 7.21 -18.91
C LEU A 383 -9.95 6.24 -20.11
N ASP A 384 -8.99 6.41 -21.01
CA ASP A 384 -8.83 5.52 -22.17
C ASP A 384 -7.71 4.50 -21.94
N HIS A 385 -6.67 4.87 -21.20
CA HIS A 385 -5.53 3.98 -20.91
C HIS A 385 -5.78 2.99 -19.76
N ASP A 386 -6.67 3.32 -18.81
CA ASP A 386 -7.02 2.42 -17.70
C ASP A 386 -8.53 2.37 -17.46
N LYS A 387 -9.12 1.23 -17.84
CA LYS A 387 -10.55 0.95 -17.71
C LYS A 387 -11.07 1.11 -16.28
N ARG A 388 -10.23 0.97 -15.26
CA ARG A 388 -10.65 1.13 -13.86
C ARG A 388 -11.07 2.57 -13.56
N PHE A 389 -10.36 3.56 -14.11
CA PHE A 389 -10.79 4.96 -14.02
C PHE A 389 -12.05 5.19 -14.86
N LYS A 390 -12.13 4.61 -16.05
CA LYS A 390 -13.29 4.72 -16.95
C LYS A 390 -14.60 4.25 -16.31
N VAL A 391 -14.58 3.08 -15.67
CA VAL A 391 -15.76 2.50 -15.01
C VAL A 391 -16.30 3.44 -13.92
N ILE A 392 -15.43 4.02 -13.11
CA ILE A 392 -15.83 4.99 -12.08
C ILE A 392 -16.37 6.27 -12.74
N TYR A 393 -15.69 6.77 -13.77
CA TYR A 393 -16.14 7.94 -14.51
C TYR A 393 -17.53 7.76 -15.11
N ASP A 394 -17.76 6.67 -15.84
CA ASP A 394 -19.05 6.39 -16.48
C ASP A 394 -20.19 6.25 -15.47
N LYS A 395 -19.91 5.77 -14.24
CA LYS A 395 -20.90 5.66 -13.16
C LYS A 395 -21.38 7.02 -12.63
N TYR A 396 -20.57 8.07 -12.70
CA TYR A 396 -20.85 9.35 -12.06
C TYR A 396 -20.85 10.57 -13.00
N LYS A 397 -20.41 10.45 -14.26
CA LYS A 397 -20.27 11.58 -15.19
C LYS A 397 -21.55 12.39 -15.37
N ASP A 398 -22.72 11.74 -15.35
CA ASP A 398 -24.02 12.41 -15.53
C ASP A 398 -24.57 13.02 -14.22
N LYS A 399 -23.89 12.77 -13.10
CA LYS A 399 -24.26 13.24 -11.75
C LYS A 399 -23.43 14.44 -11.29
N VAL A 400 -22.47 14.90 -12.09
CA VAL A 400 -21.47 15.91 -11.71
C VAL A 400 -21.32 16.98 -12.79
N LYS A 401 -20.82 18.15 -12.41
CA LYS A 401 -20.77 19.34 -13.30
C LYS A 401 -19.57 19.36 -14.25
N TYR A 402 -18.38 18.94 -13.81
CA TYR A 402 -17.11 19.17 -14.54
C TYR A 402 -16.36 17.89 -14.95
N GLY A 403 -16.99 16.71 -14.88
CA GLY A 403 -16.37 15.46 -15.37
C GLY A 403 -15.24 14.93 -14.48
N PHE A 404 -14.13 14.47 -15.07
CA PHE A 404 -12.99 13.85 -14.36
C PHE A 404 -12.05 14.89 -13.72
N SER A 405 -11.55 14.61 -12.52
CA SER A 405 -10.76 15.57 -11.74
C SER A 405 -9.28 15.61 -12.16
N VAL A 406 -9.00 16.24 -13.31
CA VAL A 406 -7.62 16.38 -13.84
C VAL A 406 -6.72 17.30 -13.00
N ARG A 407 -7.31 18.17 -12.18
CA ARG A 407 -6.58 19.17 -11.35
C ARG A 407 -6.27 18.72 -9.93
N SER A 408 -6.61 17.47 -9.58
CA SER A 408 -6.27 16.95 -8.25
C SER A 408 -4.75 16.94 -8.04
N SER A 409 -4.30 17.04 -6.80
CA SER A 409 -2.86 16.98 -6.47
C SER A 409 -2.20 15.70 -6.95
N PHE A 410 -2.97 14.60 -7.03
CA PHE A 410 -2.53 13.29 -7.52
C PHE A 410 -2.38 13.25 -9.04
N THR A 411 -3.38 13.71 -9.80
CA THR A 411 -3.44 13.62 -11.27
C THR A 411 -2.69 14.74 -12.00
N LYS A 412 -2.31 15.81 -11.29
CA LYS A 412 -1.64 16.97 -11.88
C LYS A 412 -0.27 16.62 -12.48
N SER A 413 0.46 15.71 -11.85
CA SER A 413 1.66 15.05 -12.38
C SER A 413 1.72 13.60 -11.85
N LEU A 414 1.53 12.64 -12.74
CA LEU A 414 1.38 11.23 -12.43
C LEU A 414 2.21 10.38 -13.39
N ILE A 415 2.79 9.30 -12.90
CA ILE A 415 3.53 8.33 -13.70
C ILE A 415 2.86 6.97 -13.52
N GLY A 416 2.41 6.37 -14.62
CA GLY A 416 1.99 4.98 -14.68
C GLY A 416 3.19 4.07 -14.90
N ILE A 417 3.25 2.98 -14.15
CA ILE A 417 4.32 1.99 -14.12
C ILE A 417 3.72 0.66 -14.57
N THR A 418 4.24 0.11 -15.66
CA THR A 418 3.83 -1.18 -16.22
C THR A 418 5.06 -1.99 -16.61
N LEU A 419 4.90 -3.31 -16.76
CA LEU A 419 5.96 -4.16 -17.32
C LEU A 419 5.53 -4.71 -18.69
N LYS A 420 6.42 -4.60 -19.67
CA LYS A 420 6.32 -5.30 -20.95
C LYS A 420 6.43 -6.79 -20.70
N ARG A 421 5.56 -7.56 -21.35
CA ARG A 421 5.57 -9.03 -21.30
C ARG A 421 6.45 -9.59 -22.40
#